data_AF-V8BX01-F1
#
_entry.id   AF-V8BX01-F1
#
_cell.length_a   1.000
_cell.length_b   1.000
_cell.length_c   1.000
_cell.angle_alpha   90.00
_cell.angle_beta   90.00
_cell.angle_gamma   90.00
#
_symmetry.space_group_name_H-M   'P 1'
#
loop_
_entity.id
_entity.type
_entity.pdbx_description
1 polymer ?
#
loop_
_entity_poly.entity_id
_entity_poly.type
_entity_poly.pdbx_seq_one_letter_code
_entity_poly.pdbx_strand_id
1 'polypeptide(L)'
;MKNTMTKNITIRDIIYSRIDFIENNNIFDKKEYMYVNKGEIEAYSEILTDIELLTIDAFVEKYLCILKKVSEKLDNEHNLGDNEQERMSGYNNAIVFVLSLINPIYEYELE
;
A
#
# COMPACT_ATOMS: atom_id res chain seq x y z
N MET A 1 -16.57 -27.46 -25.90
CA MET A 1 -16.73 -26.26 -25.06
C MET A 1 -15.85 -25.17 -25.65
N LYS A 2 -16.40 -23.99 -26.00
CA LYS A 2 -15.58 -22.81 -26.32
C LYS A 2 -14.94 -22.35 -25.02
N ASN A 3 -13.60 -22.27 -24.96
CA ASN A 3 -12.91 -21.61 -23.86
C ASN A 3 -13.40 -20.16 -23.81
N THR A 4 -14.27 -19.85 -22.86
CA THR A 4 -14.57 -18.47 -22.48
C THR A 4 -13.26 -17.87 -21.98
N MET A 5 -12.86 -16.72 -22.56
CA MET A 5 -11.68 -15.97 -22.11
C MET A 5 -11.82 -15.68 -20.61
N THR A 6 -11.05 -16.36 -19.77
CA THR A 6 -10.95 -16.06 -18.35
C THR A 6 -10.22 -14.73 -18.23
N LYS A 7 -10.83 -13.73 -17.56
CA LYS A 7 -10.15 -12.46 -17.28
C LYS A 7 -8.98 -12.73 -16.33
N ASN A 8 -7.76 -12.40 -16.73
CA ASN A 8 -6.61 -12.40 -15.82
C ASN A 8 -6.75 -11.21 -14.87
N ILE A 9 -6.68 -11.47 -13.57
CA ILE A 9 -6.65 -10.43 -12.53
C ILE A 9 -5.19 -10.17 -12.17
N THR A 10 -4.78 -8.90 -12.18
CA THR A 10 -3.43 -8.46 -11.85
C THR A 10 -3.40 -7.70 -10.52
N ILE A 11 -2.20 -7.55 -9.94
CA ILE A 11 -2.00 -6.69 -8.74
C ILE A 11 -2.48 -5.26 -9.02
N ARG A 12 -2.28 -4.75 -10.23
CA ARG A 12 -2.80 -3.45 -10.67
C ARG A 12 -4.31 -3.36 -10.55
N ASP A 13 -5.05 -4.38 -10.99
CA ASP A 13 -6.52 -4.41 -10.87
C ASP A 13 -6.96 -4.36 -9.40
N ILE A 14 -6.23 -5.07 -8.51
CA ILE A 14 -6.50 -5.08 -7.07
C ILE A 14 -6.24 -3.68 -6.47
N ILE A 15 -5.13 -3.03 -6.83
CA ILE A 15 -4.80 -1.69 -6.34
C ILE A 15 -5.82 -0.66 -6.82
N TYR A 16 -6.24 -0.70 -8.09
CA TYR A 16 -7.28 0.21 -8.56
C TYR A 16 -8.62 -0.01 -7.84
N SER A 17 -8.97 -1.26 -7.52
CA SER A 17 -10.16 -1.53 -6.71
C SER A 17 -10.04 -0.97 -5.28
N ARG A 18 -8.83 -0.94 -4.70
CA ARG A 18 -8.57 -0.33 -3.39
C ARG A 18 -8.71 1.19 -3.45
N ILE A 19 -8.09 1.83 -4.45
CA ILE A 19 -8.20 3.28 -4.67
C ILE A 19 -9.66 3.68 -4.86
N ASP A 20 -10.40 2.98 -5.72
CA ASP A 20 -11.83 3.25 -5.96
C ASP A 20 -12.65 3.14 -4.66
N PHE A 21 -12.37 2.13 -3.84
CA PHE A 21 -13.02 2.01 -2.53
C PHE A 21 -12.70 3.22 -1.64
N ILE A 22 -11.43 3.61 -1.50
CA ILE A 22 -11.02 4.75 -0.66
C ILE A 22 -11.73 6.03 -1.13
N GLU A 23 -11.76 6.26 -2.44
CA GLU A 23 -12.32 7.48 -3.03
C GLU A 23 -13.85 7.51 -3.02
N ASN A 24 -14.52 6.36 -3.17
CA ASN A 24 -15.95 6.31 -3.50
C ASN A 24 -16.83 5.55 -2.49
N ASN A 25 -16.26 4.94 -1.44
CA ASN A 25 -17.08 4.28 -0.42
C ASN A 25 -17.96 5.29 0.37
N ASN A 26 -19.10 4.80 0.84
CA ASN A 26 -20.04 5.51 1.71
C ASN A 26 -20.18 4.82 3.09
N ILE A 27 -19.21 3.97 3.45
CA ILE A 27 -19.27 3.13 4.66
C ILE A 27 -18.60 3.85 5.82
N PHE A 28 -17.46 4.49 5.57
CA PHE A 28 -16.66 5.19 6.58
C PHE A 28 -16.69 6.70 6.38
N ASP A 29 -16.53 7.47 7.46
CA ASP A 29 -16.40 8.94 7.35
C ASP A 29 -15.02 9.29 6.77
N LYS A 30 -15.02 9.83 5.56
CA LYS A 30 -13.80 10.25 4.87
C LYS A 30 -12.99 11.30 5.63
N LYS A 31 -13.62 12.08 6.52
CA LYS A 31 -12.90 13.05 7.36
C LYS A 31 -12.10 12.37 8.46
N GLU A 32 -12.65 11.31 9.06
CA GLU A 32 -11.98 10.55 10.10
C GLU A 32 -10.73 9.86 9.57
N TYR A 33 -10.80 9.32 8.35
CA TYR A 33 -9.68 8.60 7.73
C TYR A 33 -8.89 9.44 6.72
N MET A 34 -9.04 10.77 6.72
CA MET A 34 -8.52 11.61 5.64
C MET A 34 -7.02 11.45 5.42
N TYR A 35 -6.23 11.47 6.50
CA TYR A 35 -4.77 11.39 6.41
C TYR A 35 -4.29 9.97 6.14
N VAL A 36 -4.92 8.96 6.76
CA VAL A 36 -4.66 7.54 6.46
C VAL A 36 -4.90 7.25 4.98
N ASN A 37 -6.07 7.63 4.45
CA ASN A 37 -6.44 7.45 3.05
C ASN A 37 -5.47 8.17 2.10
N LYS A 38 -5.02 9.38 2.48
CA LYS A 38 -4.01 10.12 1.72
C LYS A 38 -2.71 9.32 1.63
N GLY A 39 -2.24 8.76 2.74
CA GLY A 39 -1.06 7.90 2.77
C GLY A 39 -1.20 6.65 1.90
N GLU A 40 -2.35 5.96 1.98
CA GLU A 40 -2.62 4.79 1.15
C GLU A 40 -2.59 5.12 -0.35
N ILE A 41 -3.24 6.22 -0.76
CA ILE A 41 -3.27 6.67 -2.17
C ILE A 41 -1.87 7.03 -2.67
N GLU A 42 -1.06 7.73 -1.86
CA GLU A 42 0.33 8.07 -2.19
C GLU A 42 1.16 6.80 -2.45
N ALA A 43 1.10 5.82 -1.55
CA ALA A 43 1.79 4.54 -1.71
C ALA A 43 1.32 3.80 -2.95
N TYR A 44 0.00 3.68 -3.17
CA TYR A 44 -0.55 2.99 -4.33
C TYR A 44 -0.15 3.66 -5.66
N SER A 45 -0.10 4.99 -5.73
CA SER A 45 0.34 5.72 -6.92
C SER A 45 1.80 5.42 -7.27
N GLU A 46 2.68 5.39 -6.27
CA GLU A 46 4.10 5.03 -6.46
C GLU A 46 4.23 3.56 -6.89
N ILE A 47 3.53 2.67 -6.18
CA ILE A 47 3.54 1.24 -6.46
C ILE A 47 3.11 0.99 -7.89
N LEU A 48 1.98 1.54 -8.34
CA LEU A 48 1.45 1.39 -9.70
C LEU A 48 2.49 1.75 -10.77
N THR A 49 3.29 2.78 -10.53
CA THR A 49 4.39 3.18 -11.42
C THR A 49 5.49 2.12 -11.41
N ASP A 50 5.92 1.68 -10.23
CA ASP A 50 7.01 0.73 -10.07
C ASP A 50 6.71 -0.67 -10.61
N ILE A 51 5.47 -1.18 -10.50
CA ILE A 51 5.11 -2.51 -11.03
C ILE A 51 5.26 -2.59 -12.56
N GLU A 52 5.30 -1.45 -13.25
CA GLU A 52 5.56 -1.38 -14.70
C GLU A 52 7.05 -1.36 -15.05
N LEU A 53 7.89 -0.94 -14.11
CA LEU A 53 9.29 -0.59 -14.36
C LEU A 53 10.29 -1.55 -13.70
N LEU A 54 9.90 -2.20 -12.61
CA LEU A 54 10.79 -3.01 -11.78
C LEU A 54 10.52 -4.51 -11.94
N THR A 55 11.59 -5.30 -11.76
CA THR A 55 11.44 -6.74 -11.50
C THR A 55 10.84 -6.95 -10.11
N ILE A 56 10.27 -8.14 -9.87
CA ILE A 56 9.69 -8.49 -8.56
C ILE A 56 10.73 -8.33 -7.44
N ASP A 57 11.96 -8.79 -7.65
CA ASP A 57 13.01 -8.71 -6.62
C ASP A 57 13.39 -7.26 -6.29
N ALA A 58 13.57 -6.41 -7.31
CA ALA A 58 13.88 -4.99 -7.13
C ALA A 58 12.71 -4.21 -6.50
N PHE A 59 11.49 -4.58 -6.86
CA PHE A 59 10.27 -4.03 -6.24
C PHE A 59 10.23 -4.36 -4.74
N VAL A 60 10.38 -5.64 -4.39
CA VAL A 60 10.38 -6.11 -3.00
C VAL A 60 11.48 -5.41 -2.19
N GLU A 61 12.72 -5.38 -2.69
CA GLU A 61 13.85 -4.75 -2.00
C GLU A 61 13.59 -3.25 -1.73
N LYS A 62 13.10 -2.53 -2.74
CA LYS A 62 12.74 -1.11 -2.60
C LYS A 62 11.72 -0.91 -1.48
N TYR A 63 10.63 -1.66 -1.51
CA TYR A 63 9.52 -1.45 -0.57
C TYR A 63 9.83 -1.94 0.85
N LEU A 64 10.64 -2.99 1.02
CA LEU A 64 11.16 -3.37 2.34
C LEU A 64 12.07 -2.27 2.94
N CYS A 65 12.92 -1.64 2.12
CA CYS A 65 13.75 -0.52 2.55
C CYS A 65 12.92 0.70 2.96
N ILE A 66 11.81 0.96 2.26
CA ILE A 66 10.87 2.03 2.60
C ILE A 66 10.16 1.72 3.93
N LEU A 67 9.62 0.51 4.10
CA LEU A 67 8.98 0.08 5.36
C LEU A 67 9.89 0.32 6.55
N LYS A 68 11.15 -0.14 6.47
CA LYS A 68 12.14 0.07 7.55
C LYS A 68 12.30 1.54 7.92
N LYS A 69 12.42 2.43 6.92
CA LYS A 69 12.57 3.88 7.15
C LYS A 69 11.32 4.53 7.73
N VAL A 70 10.13 4.03 7.36
CA VAL A 70 8.87 4.52 7.90
C VAL A 70 8.72 4.08 9.36
N SER A 71 8.98 2.80 9.67
CA SER A 71 8.99 2.29 11.05
C SER A 71 9.98 3.04 11.93
N GLU A 72 11.23 3.22 11.49
CA GLU A 72 12.23 3.99 12.24
C GLU A 72 11.76 5.43 12.54
N LYS A 73 11.01 6.06 11.63
CA LYS A 73 10.48 7.41 11.85
C LYS A 73 9.30 7.43 12.82
N LEU A 74 8.43 6.43 12.75
CA LEU A 74 7.32 6.25 13.68
C LEU A 74 7.85 5.95 15.09
N ASP A 75 8.86 5.09 15.24
CA ASP A 75 9.42 4.74 16.55
C ASP A 75 10.14 5.90 17.26
N ASN A 76 10.68 6.87 16.51
CA ASN A 76 11.37 8.05 17.05
C ASN A 76 10.40 9.17 17.51
N GLU A 77 9.24 8.77 18.03
CA GLU A 77 7.97 9.49 18.18
C GLU A 77 7.96 10.62 19.23
N HIS A 78 8.72 11.69 19.00
CA HIS A 78 8.62 12.90 19.83
C HIS A 78 8.23 14.18 19.06
N ASN A 79 8.21 14.17 17.72
CA ASN A 79 8.04 15.41 16.92
C ASN A 79 7.09 15.30 15.72
N LEU A 80 6.47 14.15 15.45
CA LEU A 80 5.50 14.02 14.36
C LEU A 80 4.13 14.47 14.87
N GLY A 81 3.44 15.32 14.10
CA GLY A 81 2.06 15.67 14.40
C GLY A 81 1.11 14.54 14.00
N ASP A 82 -0.01 14.39 14.71
CA ASP A 82 -0.99 13.30 14.53
C ASP A 82 -1.35 13.03 13.06
N ASN A 83 -1.60 14.10 12.29
CA ASN A 83 -1.93 14.00 10.86
C ASN A 83 -0.82 13.35 10.01
N GLU A 84 0.45 13.61 10.34
CA GLU A 84 1.58 13.02 9.62
C GLU A 84 1.80 11.57 10.05
N GLN A 85 1.59 11.26 11.33
CA GLN A 85 1.62 9.89 11.83
C GLN A 85 0.56 9.04 11.13
N GLU A 86 -0.69 9.52 11.05
CA GLU A 86 -1.78 8.85 10.32
C GLU A 86 -1.46 8.63 8.83
N ARG A 87 -0.90 9.66 8.16
CA ARG A 87 -0.47 9.55 6.75
C ARG A 87 0.60 8.49 6.58
N MET A 88 1.61 8.48 7.46
CA MET A 88 2.68 7.49 7.42
C MET A 88 2.19 6.07 7.70
N SER A 89 1.24 5.90 8.64
CA SER A 89 0.60 4.62 8.90
C SER A 89 -0.19 4.11 7.69
N GLY A 90 -0.98 4.97 7.04
CA GLY A 90 -1.70 4.60 5.81
C GLY A 90 -0.74 4.19 4.68
N TYR A 91 0.32 4.96 4.47
CA TYR A 91 1.35 4.65 3.48
C TYR A 91 2.03 3.29 3.76
N ASN A 92 2.39 3.03 5.03
CA ASN A 92 2.97 1.77 5.47
C ASN A 92 2.04 0.57 5.23
N ASN A 93 0.77 0.71 5.61
CA ASN A 93 -0.23 -0.35 5.46
C ASN A 93 -0.48 -0.73 4.00
N ALA A 94 -0.50 0.27 3.10
CA ALA A 94 -0.65 0.02 1.66
C ALA A 94 0.53 -0.78 1.08
N ILE A 95 1.76 -0.51 1.55
CA ILE A 95 2.95 -1.26 1.12
C ILE A 95 2.87 -2.71 1.63
N VAL A 96 2.61 -2.91 2.93
CA VAL A 96 2.49 -4.26 3.51
C VAL A 96 1.43 -5.08 2.78
N PHE A 97 0.27 -4.48 2.49
CA PHE A 97 -0.79 -5.12 1.72
C PHE A 97 -0.32 -5.59 0.34
N VAL A 98 0.38 -4.74 -0.43
CA VAL A 98 0.83 -5.15 -1.77
C VAL A 98 1.91 -6.20 -1.71
N LEU A 99 2.86 -6.09 -0.76
CA LEU A 99 3.87 -7.11 -0.56
C LEU A 99 3.24 -8.45 -0.17
N SER A 100 2.21 -8.47 0.67
CA SER A 100 1.55 -9.73 1.07
C SER A 100 0.85 -10.45 -0.08
N LEU A 101 0.40 -9.73 -1.10
CA LEU A 101 -0.10 -10.32 -2.35
C LEU A 101 0.99 -11.05 -3.15
N ILE A 102 2.26 -10.63 -3.01
CA ILE A 102 3.42 -11.28 -3.63
C ILE A 102 3.85 -12.48 -2.80
N ASN A 103 4.01 -12.28 -1.49
CA ASN A 103 4.34 -13.34 -0.55
C ASN A 103 3.76 -13.00 0.84
N PRO A 104 2.88 -13.86 1.41
CA PRO A 104 2.28 -13.63 2.72
C PRO A 104 3.28 -13.44 3.88
N ILE A 105 4.56 -13.84 3.70
CA ILE A 105 5.59 -13.64 4.71
C ILE A 105 5.76 -12.15 5.10
N TYR A 106 5.43 -11.23 4.19
CA TYR A 106 5.57 -9.79 4.40
C TYR A 106 4.48 -9.18 5.30
N GLU A 107 3.48 -9.95 5.74
CA GLU A 107 2.54 -9.53 6.80
C GLU A 107 3.18 -9.56 8.19
N TYR A 108 4.30 -10.28 8.33
CA TYR A 108 5.00 -10.46 9.59
C TYR A 108 6.24 -9.58 9.63
N GLU A 109 6.62 -9.14 10.83
CA GLU A 109 7.93 -8.53 11.04
C GLU A 109 9.01 -9.55 10.68
N LEU A 110 9.81 -9.22 9.65
CA LEU A 110 10.96 -10.01 9.24
C LEU A 110 12.13 -9.61 10.14
N GLU A 111 12.48 -10.48 11.10
CA GLU A 111 13.68 -10.36 11.97
C GLU A 111 15.00 -10.39 11.19
#